data_AF-A0A9X0CI38-F1
#
_entry.id   AF-A0A9X0CI38-F1
#
_cell.length_a   1.000
_cell.length_b   1.000
_cell.length_c   1.000
_cell.angle_alpha   90.00
_cell.angle_beta   90.00
_cell.angle_gamma   90.00
#
_symmetry.space_group_name_H-M   'P 1'
#
loop_
_entity.id
_entity.type
_entity.pdbx_description
1 polymer ?
#
loop_
_entity_poly.entity_id
_entity_poly.type
_entity_poly.pdbx_seq_one_letter_code
_entity_poly.pdbx_strand_id
1 'polypeptide(L)'
;MGRDEKVFEDAEAFKPERWLRRKDVTLTEAAEAFSSIPFGFGTRMCLGRRIAELELHLLLARIVQQFEISYSPDAEDVEPLMRSVTIPDRALRVQFVDRKSVIN
;
A
#
# COMPACT_ATOMS: atom_id res chain seq x y z
N MET A 1 -13.14 -6.09 -5.97
CA MET A 1 -12.80 -6.70 -4.67
C MET A 1 -12.11 -5.71 -3.75
N GLY A 2 -10.97 -5.12 -4.09
CA GLY A 2 -10.24 -4.21 -3.17
C GLY A 2 -11.02 -3.01 -2.62
N ARG A 3 -12.05 -2.54 -3.34
CA ARG A 3 -12.97 -1.45 -2.95
C ARG A 3 -14.41 -1.92 -2.68
N ASP A 4 -14.60 -3.23 -2.49
CA ASP A 4 -15.93 -3.79 -2.26
C ASP A 4 -16.22 -3.89 -0.76
N GLU A 5 -17.20 -3.13 -0.29
CA GLU A 5 -17.61 -3.07 1.13
C GLU A 5 -18.11 -4.42 1.67
N LYS A 6 -18.52 -5.34 0.78
CA LYS A 6 -18.88 -6.71 1.17
C LYS A 6 -17.67 -7.58 1.50
N VAL A 7 -16.48 -7.15 1.08
CA VAL A 7 -15.20 -7.86 1.26
C VAL A 7 -14.33 -7.16 2.29
N PHE A 8 -14.32 -5.82 2.31
CA PHE A 8 -13.53 -5.01 3.24
C PHE A 8 -14.41 -3.95 3.91
N GLU A 9 -14.50 -3.97 5.24
CA GLU A 9 -15.15 -2.91 6.01
C GLU A 9 -14.39 -1.58 5.88
N ASP A 10 -15.08 -0.49 5.56
CA ASP A 10 -14.51 0.79 5.11
C ASP A 10 -13.50 0.58 3.97
N ALA A 11 -13.97 0.01 2.85
CA ALA A 11 -13.11 -0.43 1.74
C ALA A 11 -12.29 0.70 1.10
N GLU A 12 -12.78 1.93 1.16
CA GLU A 12 -12.07 3.12 0.64
C GLU A 12 -11.03 3.68 1.62
N ALA A 13 -11.05 3.26 2.89
CA ALA A 13 -10.13 3.76 3.90
C ALA A 13 -8.77 3.02 3.87
N PHE A 14 -7.68 3.77 3.98
CA PHE A 14 -6.34 3.21 4.13
C PHE A 14 -6.14 2.67 5.56
N LYS A 15 -6.31 1.35 5.75
CA LYS A 15 -6.17 0.64 7.03
C LYS A 15 -5.14 -0.49 6.98
N PRO A 16 -3.82 -0.22 7.11
CA PRO A 16 -2.77 -1.24 7.08
C PRO A 16 -2.92 -2.34 8.14
N GLU A 17 -3.47 -1.98 9.30
CA GLU A 17 -3.69 -2.86 10.44
C GLU A 17 -4.61 -4.05 10.15
N ARG A 18 -5.44 -3.95 9.09
CA ARG A 18 -6.31 -5.04 8.63
C ARG A 18 -5.52 -6.28 8.20
N TRP A 19 -4.26 -6.12 7.84
CA TRP A 19 -3.39 -7.21 7.41
C TRP A 19 -2.52 -7.78 8.55
N LEU A 20 -2.62 -7.24 9.76
CA LEU A 20 -1.88 -7.73 10.91
C LEU A 20 -2.53 -9.02 11.43
N ARG A 21 -1.74 -10.08 11.57
CA ARG A 21 -2.21 -11.33 12.17
C ARG A 21 -2.55 -11.13 13.63
N ARG A 22 -3.80 -11.34 14.02
CA ARG A 22 -4.20 -11.44 15.42
C ARG A 22 -3.75 -12.79 15.98
N LYS A 23 -3.31 -12.83 17.24
CA LYS A 23 -2.70 -14.03 17.88
C LYS A 23 -3.67 -15.20 18.06
N ASP A 24 -4.95 -14.94 17.91
CA ASP A 24 -6.10 -15.77 18.26
C ASP A 24 -6.96 -16.17 17.05
N VAL A 25 -6.60 -15.73 15.83
CA VAL A 25 -7.36 -16.04 14.61
C VAL A 25 -6.66 -17.17 13.84
N THR A 26 -7.29 -18.34 13.79
CA THR A 26 -6.87 -19.46 12.95
C THR A 26 -7.01 -19.09 11.47
N LEU A 27 -6.12 -19.65 10.63
CA LEU A 27 -6.01 -19.47 9.16
C LEU A 27 -7.28 -19.84 8.34
N THR A 28 -8.46 -19.89 8.95
CA THR A 28 -9.70 -20.49 8.45
C THR A 28 -10.62 -19.53 7.70
N GLU A 29 -10.18 -18.33 7.35
CA GLU A 29 -10.88 -17.52 6.35
C GLU A 29 -10.09 -17.57 5.05
N ALA A 30 -10.24 -18.67 4.30
CA ALA A 30 -9.77 -18.74 2.90
C ALA A 30 -10.29 -17.56 2.05
N ALA A 31 -11.38 -16.92 2.48
CA ALA A 31 -11.89 -15.67 1.94
C ALA A 31 -10.92 -14.48 2.10
N GLU A 32 -10.22 -14.35 3.23
CA GLU A 32 -9.19 -13.31 3.43
C GLU A 32 -7.95 -13.56 2.56
N ALA A 33 -7.58 -14.83 2.33
CA ALA A 33 -6.39 -15.18 1.56
C ALA A 33 -6.52 -14.86 0.05
N PHE A 34 -7.76 -14.86 -0.48
CA PHE A 34 -8.05 -14.56 -1.89
C PHE A 34 -8.77 -13.22 -2.09
N SER A 35 -9.04 -12.46 -1.03
CA SER A 35 -9.66 -11.12 -1.11
C SER A 35 -8.74 -10.09 -1.79
N SER A 36 -7.42 -10.32 -1.74
CA SER A 36 -6.40 -9.48 -2.36
C SER A 36 -5.35 -10.34 -3.07
N ILE A 37 -5.22 -10.17 -4.39
CA ILE A 37 -4.31 -10.94 -5.24
C ILE A 37 -3.50 -10.01 -6.18
N PRO A 38 -2.75 -9.04 -5.65
CA PRO A 38 -2.09 -8.00 -6.45
C PRO A 38 -1.01 -8.54 -7.40
N PHE A 39 -0.46 -9.72 -7.10
CA PHE A 39 0.56 -10.40 -7.93
C PHE A 39 0.00 -11.62 -8.67
N GLY A 40 -1.32 -11.81 -8.71
CA GLY A 40 -1.93 -13.04 -9.22
C GLY A 40 -1.65 -14.27 -8.33
N PHE A 41 -2.15 -15.42 -8.77
CA PHE A 41 -2.03 -16.71 -8.07
C PHE A 41 -1.80 -17.83 -9.09
N GLY A 42 -1.13 -18.91 -8.68
CA GLY A 42 -0.87 -20.09 -9.52
C GLY A 42 0.32 -19.90 -10.48
N THR A 43 0.37 -20.72 -11.54
CA THR A 43 1.55 -20.84 -12.44
C THR A 43 1.85 -19.60 -13.27
N ARG A 44 0.88 -18.69 -13.43
CA ARG A 44 1.03 -17.41 -14.13
C ARG A 44 1.05 -16.20 -13.19
N MET A 45 1.30 -16.42 -11.89
CA MET A 45 1.52 -15.30 -10.97
C MET A 45 2.74 -14.48 -11.40
N CYS A 46 2.82 -13.23 -10.94
CA CYS A 46 3.92 -12.33 -11.25
C CYS A 46 5.26 -12.96 -10.86
N LEU A 47 6.09 -13.25 -11.86
CA LEU A 47 7.44 -13.78 -11.67
C LEU A 47 8.31 -12.84 -10.81
N GLY A 48 8.07 -11.54 -10.95
CA GLY A 48 8.77 -10.48 -10.21
C GLY A 48 8.29 -10.26 -8.78
N ARG A 49 7.28 -11.01 -8.28
CA ARG A 49 6.68 -10.76 -6.96
C ARG A 49 7.72 -10.62 -5.84
N ARG A 50 8.68 -11.54 -5.76
CA ARG A 50 9.68 -11.54 -4.68
C ARG A 50 10.64 -10.34 -4.75
N ILE A 51 10.99 -9.93 -5.97
CA ILE A 51 11.84 -8.77 -6.21
C ILE A 51 11.06 -7.50 -5.83
N ALA A 52 9.84 -7.34 -6.35
CA ALA A 52 8.99 -6.20 -6.05
C ALA A 52 8.69 -6.06 -4.55
N GLU A 53 8.35 -7.17 -3.88
CA GLU A 53 8.18 -7.19 -2.42
C GLU A 53 9.45 -6.70 -1.72
N LEU A 54 10.61 -7.27 -2.02
CA LEU A 54 11.86 -6.90 -1.35
C LEU A 54 12.24 -5.43 -1.58
N GLU A 55 12.15 -4.95 -2.82
CA GLU A 55 12.45 -3.56 -3.17
C GLU A 55 11.52 -2.59 -2.44
N LEU A 56 10.22 -2.85 -2.40
CA LEU A 56 9.25 -2.01 -1.68
C LEU A 56 9.52 -1.98 -0.18
N HIS A 57 9.81 -3.12 0.45
CA HIS A 57 10.12 -3.16 1.88
C HIS A 57 11.39 -2.38 2.21
N LEU A 58 12.46 -2.56 1.43
CA LEU A 58 13.71 -1.84 1.63
C LEU A 58 13.56 -0.34 1.39
N LEU A 59 12.89 0.05 0.30
CA LEU A 59 12.61 1.45 -0.02
C LEU A 59 11.82 2.12 1.10
N LEU A 60 10.69 1.52 1.51
CA LEU A 60 9.86 2.07 2.58
C LEU A 60 10.64 2.16 3.90
N ALA A 61 11.37 1.11 4.28
CA ALA A 61 12.19 1.11 5.50
C ALA A 61 13.21 2.26 5.50
N ARG A 62 13.87 2.52 4.37
CA ARG A 62 14.82 3.64 4.23
C ARG A 62 14.14 5.00 4.31
N ILE A 63 13.04 5.17 3.59
CA ILE A 63 12.28 6.43 3.59
C ILE A 63 11.82 6.76 5.01
N VAL A 64 11.16 5.83 5.71
CA VAL A 64 10.63 6.12 7.05
C VAL A 64 11.72 6.35 8.09
N GLN A 65 12.89 5.72 7.95
CA GLN A 65 14.03 5.92 8.86
C GLN A 65 14.69 7.29 8.67
N GLN A 66 14.76 7.78 7.43
CA GLN A 66 15.53 8.97 7.09
C GLN A 66 14.68 10.22 6.98
N PHE A 67 13.42 10.09 6.59
CA PHE A 67 12.54 11.20 6.26
C PHE A 67 11.20 11.13 6.99
N GLU A 68 10.62 12.30 7.17
CA GLU A 68 9.19 12.50 7.34
C GLU A 68 8.62 12.95 5.99
N ILE A 69 7.50 12.35 5.60
CA ILE A 69 6.84 12.64 4.32
C ILE A 69 5.73 13.63 4.60
N SER A 70 5.81 14.81 3.99
CA SER A 70 4.75 15.82 4.05
C SER A 70 4.17 16.10 2.66
N TYR A 71 2.96 16.62 2.64
CA TYR A 71 2.27 17.08 1.44
C TYR A 71 1.73 18.49 1.69
N SER A 72 1.45 19.22 0.61
CA SER A 72 0.95 20.58 0.71
C SER A 72 -0.41 20.61 1.41
N PRO A 73 -0.69 21.54 2.33
CA PRO A 73 -2.00 21.62 3.00
C PRO A 73 -3.18 21.83 2.04
N ASP A 74 -2.92 22.39 0.86
CA ASP A 74 -3.85 22.59 -0.26
C ASP A 74 -3.84 21.42 -1.28
N ALA A 75 -3.21 20.29 -0.94
CA ALA A 75 -3.24 19.12 -1.81
C ALA A 75 -4.67 18.58 -1.91
N GLU A 76 -5.14 18.46 -3.14
CA GLU A 76 -6.41 17.81 -3.47
C GLU A 76 -6.22 16.30 -3.64
N ASP A 77 -7.30 15.55 -3.42
CA ASP A 77 -7.33 14.11 -3.72
C ASP A 77 -7.06 13.85 -5.20
N VAL A 78 -6.31 12.80 -5.50
CA VAL A 78 -6.01 12.37 -6.87
C VAL A 78 -6.92 11.23 -7.29
N GLU A 79 -7.23 11.17 -8.58
CA GLU A 79 -8.06 10.11 -9.15
C GLU A 79 -7.20 9.05 -9.85
N PRO A 80 -7.62 7.77 -9.85
CA PRO A 80 -6.90 6.73 -10.57
C PRO A 80 -7.10 6.86 -12.08
N LEU A 81 -6.00 6.93 -12.82
CA LEU A 81 -5.97 6.93 -14.29
C LEU A 81 -5.32 5.64 -14.80
N MET A 82 -6.01 4.93 -15.69
CA MET A 82 -5.47 3.73 -16.33
C MET A 82 -4.55 4.10 -17.50
N ARG A 83 -3.25 3.81 -17.39
CA ARG A 83 -2.26 3.91 -18.48
C ARG A 83 -1.34 2.69 -18.52
N SER A 84 -1.86 1.57 -19.02
CA SER A 84 -1.26 0.22 -18.91
C SER A 84 -1.25 -0.31 -17.48
N VAL A 85 -0.71 0.48 -16.55
CA VAL A 85 -0.90 0.34 -15.11
C VAL A 85 -1.74 1.51 -14.59
N THR A 86 -2.41 1.31 -13.45
CA THR A 86 -3.10 2.40 -12.78
C THR A 86 -2.07 3.36 -12.17
N ILE A 87 -2.18 4.63 -12.52
CA ILE A 87 -1.36 5.72 -12.00
C ILE A 87 -2.27 6.84 -11.47
N PRO A 88 -1.75 7.81 -10.71
CA PRO A 88 -2.50 9.05 -10.43
C PRO A 88 -2.79 9.83 -11.71
N ASP A 89 -3.92 10.53 -11.76
CA ASP A 89 -4.34 11.43 -12.85
C ASP A 89 -3.41 12.63 -13.05
N ARG A 90 -2.65 13.01 -12.01
CA ARG A 90 -1.70 14.12 -12.00
C ARG A 90 -0.47 13.84 -11.15
N ALA A 91 0.57 14.66 -11.29
CA ALA A 91 1.78 14.54 -10.48
C ALA A 91 1.51 14.84 -8.99
N LEU A 92 1.97 13.95 -8.11
CA LEU A 92 1.92 14.14 -6.67
C LEU A 92 3.05 15.06 -6.21
N ARG A 93 2.70 16.14 -5.49
CA ARG A 93 3.68 17.04 -4.85
C ARG A 93 3.91 16.59 -3.41
N VAL A 94 4.96 15.79 -3.23
CA VAL A 94 5.38 15.24 -1.94
C VAL A 94 6.72 15.86 -1.54
N GLN A 95 6.88 16.21 -0.27
CA GLN A 95 8.11 16.71 0.30
C GLN A 95 8.70 15.67 1.26
N PHE A 96 10.02 15.47 1.16
CA PHE A 96 10.79 14.66 2.11
C PHE A 96 11.56 15.60 3.03
N VAL A 97 11.22 15.57 4.32
CA VAL A 97 11.88 16.37 5.36
C VAL A 97 12.81 15.45 6.15
N ASP A 98 14.08 15.82 6.32
CA ASP A 98 15.03 15.00 7.09
C ASP A 98 14.52 14.75 8.52
N ARG A 99 14.43 13.49 8.95
CA ARG A 99 13.92 13.16 10.29
C ARG A 99 14.82 13.70 11.41
N LYS A 100 16.12 13.88 11.14
CA LYS A 100 17.09 14.43 12.11
C LYS A 100 16.87 15.92 12.42
N SER A 101 16.23 16.68 11.52
CA SER A 101 15.94 18.10 11.76
C SER A 101 14.62 18.33 12.49
N VAL A 102 13.79 17.29 12.66
CA VAL A 102 12.49 17.37 13.38
C VAL A 102 12.62 17.03 14.88
N ILE A 103 13.69 16.33 15.28
CA ILE A 103 13.91 15.89 16.68
C ILE A 103 14.78 16.89 17.49
N ASN A 104 15.23 17.99 16.86
CA ASN A 104 15.99 19.06 17.52
C ASN A 104 15.13 20.29 17.78
#